data_AF-B8D4T5-F1
#
_entry.id   AF-B8D4T5-F1
#
_cell.length_a   1.000
_cell.length_b   1.000
_cell.length_c   1.000
_cell.angle_alpha   90.00
_cell.angle_beta   90.00
_cell.angle_gamma   90.00
#
_symmetry.space_group_name_H-M   'P 1'
#
loop_
_entity.id
_entity.type
_entity.pdbx_description
1 polymer ?
#
loop_
_entity_poly.entity_id
_entity_poly.type
_entity_poly.pdbx_seq_one_letter_code
_entity_poly.pdbx_strand_id
1 'polypeptide(L)'
;MVDLTTKSKDLVKGVLECIEAIIDRAGGQESGDLLGKFRARARSLPTDLASHGLQYLVVLTAARSNKRLIEESLRKNSCVDVVNSLVSEKGLHDDKRSYALYGGVLVYLLKQQGIIDEKVSSFRELLENLANPAVEALATPIAEWLKRLAEAYIAE
;
A
#
# COMPACT_ATOMS: atom_id res chain seq x y z
N MET A 1 -28.18 -4.73 5.32
CA MET A 1 -27.54 -5.77 4.48
C MET A 1 -26.72 -5.04 3.43
N VAL A 2 -25.41 -4.94 3.63
CA VAL A 2 -24.53 -4.19 2.71
C VAL A 2 -24.21 -5.08 1.52
N ASP A 3 -24.42 -4.56 0.31
CA ASP A 3 -24.20 -5.29 -0.93
C ASP A 3 -22.70 -5.55 -1.17
N LEU A 4 -22.34 -6.83 -1.27
CA LEU A 4 -20.97 -7.29 -1.52
C LEU A 4 -20.46 -6.83 -2.89
N THR A 5 -21.34 -6.65 -3.88
CA THR A 5 -20.97 -6.13 -5.20
C THR A 5 -20.53 -4.66 -5.17
N THR A 6 -21.13 -3.84 -4.31
CA THR A 6 -20.76 -2.42 -4.15
C THR A 6 -19.39 -2.28 -3.50
N LYS A 7 -19.13 -3.02 -2.41
CA LYS A 7 -17.80 -3.04 -1.76
C LYS A 7 -16.67 -3.48 -2.69
N SER A 8 -16.93 -4.47 -3.55
CA SER A 8 -15.93 -4.93 -4.53
C SER A 8 -15.61 -3.86 -5.59
N LYS A 9 -16.60 -3.07 -6.04
CA LYS A 9 -16.38 -1.98 -7.00
C LYS A 9 -15.61 -0.83 -6.37
N ASP A 10 -15.93 -0.48 -5.13
CA ASP A 10 -15.26 0.59 -4.37
C ASP A 10 -13.79 0.23 -4.08
N LEU A 11 -13.51 -1.05 -3.80
CA LEU A 11 -12.15 -1.57 -3.66
C LEU A 11 -11.32 -1.36 -4.94
N VAL A 12 -11.79 -1.88 -6.08
CA VAL A 12 -11.04 -1.81 -7.34
C VAL A 12 -10.79 -0.36 -7.73
N LYS A 13 -11.80 0.50 -7.57
CA LYS A 13 -11.67 1.94 -7.80
C LYS A 13 -10.58 2.56 -6.93
N GLY A 14 -10.58 2.30 -5.63
CA GLY A 14 -9.56 2.84 -4.72
C GLY A 14 -8.15 2.34 -5.04
N VAL A 15 -7.98 1.07 -5.41
CA VAL A 15 -6.68 0.54 -5.84
C VAL A 15 -6.23 1.22 -7.14
N LEU A 16 -7.13 1.38 -8.11
CA LEU A 16 -6.84 2.03 -9.38
C LEU A 16 -6.39 3.48 -9.18
N GLU A 17 -7.11 4.26 -8.37
CA GLU A 17 -6.74 5.64 -8.02
C GLU A 17 -5.32 5.73 -7.43
N CYS A 18 -4.94 4.76 -6.61
CA CYS A 18 -3.59 4.67 -6.06
C CYS A 18 -2.54 4.31 -7.11
N ILE A 19 -2.83 3.40 -8.05
CA ILE A 19 -1.91 3.03 -9.14
C ILE A 19 -1.69 4.21 -10.10
N GLU A 20 -2.76 4.90 -10.49
CA GLU A 20 -2.69 6.11 -11.32
C GLU A 20 -1.84 7.19 -10.64
N ALA A 21 -2.09 7.45 -9.35
CA ALA A 21 -1.29 8.40 -8.59
C ALA A 21 0.20 8.01 -8.54
N ILE A 22 0.52 6.72 -8.40
CA ILE A 22 1.92 6.24 -8.44
C ILE A 22 2.54 6.54 -9.80
N ILE A 23 1.87 6.22 -10.90
CA ILE A 23 2.38 6.42 -12.26
C ILE A 23 2.64 7.89 -12.52
N ASP A 24 1.67 8.76 -12.21
CA ASP A 24 1.76 10.20 -12.45
C ASP A 24 2.92 10.85 -11.69
N ARG A 25 3.20 10.38 -10.47
CA ARG A 25 4.17 11.03 -9.56
C ARG A 25 5.55 10.39 -9.58
N ALA A 26 5.63 9.08 -9.76
CA ALA A 26 6.90 8.36 -9.87
C ALA A 26 7.44 8.34 -11.31
N GLY A 27 6.58 8.40 -12.33
CA GLY A 27 6.98 8.37 -13.74
C GLY A 27 7.66 9.64 -14.25
N GLY A 28 7.47 10.77 -13.57
CA GLY A 28 8.12 12.05 -13.91
C GLY A 28 9.54 12.22 -13.36
N GLN A 29 10.09 11.23 -12.66
CA GLN A 29 11.44 11.30 -12.08
C GLN A 29 12.47 10.81 -13.12
N GLU A 30 13.19 11.72 -13.77
CA GLU A 30 14.23 11.39 -14.78
C GLU A 30 15.42 10.57 -14.24
N SER A 31 15.50 10.35 -12.92
CA SER A 31 16.61 9.63 -12.28
C SER A 31 16.09 8.53 -11.36
N GLY A 32 15.80 7.36 -11.93
CA GLY A 32 15.43 6.20 -11.14
C GLY A 32 14.59 5.17 -11.87
N ASP A 33 14.44 4.01 -11.23
CA ASP A 33 13.49 2.97 -11.63
C ASP A 33 12.55 2.69 -10.46
N LEU A 34 11.84 3.72 -10.04
CA LEU A 34 10.90 3.61 -8.92
C LEU A 34 9.67 2.78 -9.31
N LEU A 35 9.17 2.96 -10.54
CA LEU A 35 8.01 2.23 -11.04
C LEU A 35 8.29 0.74 -11.20
N GLY A 36 9.40 0.35 -11.84
CA GLY A 36 9.80 -1.05 -11.97
C GLY A 36 10.03 -1.72 -10.62
N LYS A 37 10.68 -1.01 -9.67
CA LYS A 37 10.84 -1.51 -8.29
C LYS A 37 9.51 -1.66 -7.56
N PHE A 38 8.61 -0.68 -7.66
CA PHE A 38 7.27 -0.80 -7.08
C PHE A 38 6.51 -1.99 -7.66
N ARG A 39 6.52 -2.16 -8.98
CA ARG A 39 5.94 -3.33 -9.67
C ARG A 39 6.54 -4.64 -9.13
N ALA A 40 7.85 -4.71 -8.96
CA ALA A 40 8.51 -5.88 -8.39
C ALA A 40 8.05 -6.17 -6.94
N ARG A 41 7.84 -5.13 -6.11
CA ARG A 41 7.27 -5.28 -4.75
C ARG A 41 5.82 -5.74 -4.79
N ALA A 42 4.99 -5.15 -5.66
CA ALA A 42 3.60 -5.56 -5.84
C ALA A 42 3.46 -7.02 -6.27
N ARG A 43 4.42 -7.55 -7.04
CA ARG A 43 4.44 -8.98 -7.45
C ARG A 43 4.86 -9.93 -6.34
N SER A 44 5.82 -9.54 -5.51
CA SER A 44 6.45 -10.41 -4.52
C SER A 44 5.73 -10.41 -3.17
N LEU A 45 5.36 -9.23 -2.66
CA LEU A 45 4.84 -9.05 -1.32
C LEU A 45 3.48 -9.73 -1.02
N PRO A 46 2.58 -10.01 -2.00
CA PRO A 46 1.44 -10.87 -1.74
C PRO A 46 1.82 -12.29 -1.29
N THR A 47 3.00 -12.78 -1.67
CA THR A 47 3.51 -14.07 -1.19
C THR A 47 3.94 -13.99 0.28
N ASP A 48 4.58 -12.89 0.69
CA ASP A 48 4.91 -12.64 2.09
C ASP A 48 3.64 -12.53 2.95
N LEU A 49 2.59 -11.86 2.44
CA LEU A 49 1.28 -11.83 3.08
C LEU A 49 0.73 -13.23 3.32
N ALA A 50 0.70 -14.08 2.28
CA ALA A 50 0.16 -15.43 2.39
C ALA A 50 0.99 -16.36 3.30
N SER A 51 2.31 -16.14 3.37
CA SER A 51 3.23 -17.03 4.08
C SER A 51 3.47 -16.63 5.53
N HIS A 52 3.41 -15.34 5.83
CA HIS A 52 3.82 -14.77 7.12
C HIS A 52 2.76 -13.87 7.76
N GLY A 53 1.70 -13.55 7.02
CA GLY A 53 0.58 -12.75 7.49
C GLY A 53 0.76 -11.24 7.31
N LEU A 54 -0.34 -10.52 7.51
CA LEU A 54 -0.41 -9.09 7.20
C LEU A 54 0.43 -8.23 8.15
N GLN A 55 0.42 -8.57 9.44
CA GLN A 55 1.22 -7.86 10.43
C GLN A 55 2.72 -7.95 10.10
N TYR A 56 3.19 -9.13 9.69
CA TYR A 56 4.56 -9.32 9.22
C TYR A 56 4.87 -8.45 8.00
N LEU A 57 4.00 -8.46 6.99
CA LEU A 57 4.19 -7.67 5.77
C LEU A 57 4.31 -6.16 6.07
N VAL A 58 3.48 -5.63 6.97
CA VAL A 58 3.56 -4.22 7.37
C VAL A 58 4.86 -3.92 8.12
N VAL A 59 5.33 -4.82 8.99
CA VAL A 59 6.64 -4.70 9.65
C VAL A 59 7.78 -4.77 8.62
N LEU A 60 7.70 -5.66 7.64
CA LEU A 60 8.69 -5.80 6.57
C LEU A 60 8.82 -4.52 5.75
N THR A 61 7.69 -3.97 5.29
CA THR A 61 7.70 -2.72 4.51
C THR A 61 8.24 -1.55 5.32
N ALA A 62 7.88 -1.44 6.60
CA ALA A 62 8.44 -0.44 7.52
C ALA A 62 9.96 -0.60 7.72
N ALA A 63 10.43 -1.83 7.93
CA ALA A 63 11.85 -2.14 8.16
C ALA A 63 12.71 -1.90 6.91
N ARG A 64 12.16 -2.17 5.72
CA ARG A 64 12.82 -1.97 4.42
C ARG A 64 12.70 -0.54 3.91
N SER A 65 11.89 0.31 4.54
CA SER A 65 11.75 1.71 4.18
C SER A 65 12.00 2.60 5.40
N ASN A 66 10.93 3.07 6.03
CA ASN A 66 10.93 3.80 7.27
C ASN A 66 9.55 3.69 7.93
N LYS A 67 9.51 3.28 9.21
CA LYS A 67 8.30 3.25 10.04
C LYS A 67 7.47 4.53 9.95
N ARG A 68 8.13 5.70 9.97
CA ARG A 68 7.48 7.03 9.93
C ARG A 68 6.58 7.18 8.70
N LEU A 69 7.03 6.71 7.54
CA LEU A 69 6.31 6.84 6.28
C LEU A 69 5.04 5.99 6.23
N ILE A 70 5.10 4.79 6.82
CA ILE A 70 3.93 3.92 6.95
C ILE A 70 2.90 4.56 7.90
N GLU A 71 3.37 5.08 9.03
CA GLU A 71 2.50 5.76 10.00
C GLU A 71 1.86 7.04 9.43
N GLU A 72 2.62 7.84 8.68
CA GLU A 72 2.09 9.05 8.02
C GLU A 72 1.01 8.74 6.99
N SER A 73 1.08 7.58 6.34
CA SER A 73 0.09 7.14 5.34
C SER A 73 -1.30 6.90 5.96
N LEU A 74 -1.38 6.53 7.25
CA LEU A 74 -2.65 6.41 7.99
C LEU A 74 -3.39 7.74 8.14
N ARG A 75 -2.67 8.85 8.07
CA ARG A 75 -3.20 10.21 8.32
C ARG A 75 -3.62 10.93 7.05
N LYS A 76 -3.45 10.29 5.88
CA LYS A 76 -3.81 10.87 4.59
C LYS A 76 -5.23 10.51 4.21
N ASN A 77 -5.86 11.43 3.49
CA ASN A 77 -7.26 11.30 3.07
C ASN A 77 -7.40 10.88 1.61
N SER A 78 -6.32 10.91 0.81
CA SER A 78 -6.33 10.52 -0.59
C SER A 78 -5.09 9.70 -0.96
N CYS A 79 -5.24 8.80 -1.95
CA CYS A 79 -4.12 8.09 -2.57
C CYS A 79 -3.03 9.06 -3.05
N VAL A 80 -3.43 10.18 -3.67
CA VAL A 80 -2.52 11.21 -4.17
C VAL A 80 -1.66 11.78 -3.05
N ASP A 81 -2.24 12.09 -1.88
CA ASP A 81 -1.48 12.64 -0.75
C ASP A 81 -0.51 11.61 -0.15
N VAL A 82 -0.91 10.33 -0.10
CA VAL A 82 -0.03 9.22 0.31
C VAL A 82 1.15 9.15 -0.63
N VAL A 83 0.89 8.94 -1.93
CA VAL A 83 1.94 8.77 -2.94
C VAL A 83 2.86 9.98 -2.98
N ASN A 84 2.32 11.20 -2.97
CA ASN A 84 3.13 12.42 -2.98
C ASN A 84 4.10 12.49 -1.81
N SER A 85 3.62 12.15 -0.61
CA SER A 85 4.46 12.18 0.59
C SER A 85 5.61 11.16 0.50
N LEU A 86 5.35 10.00 -0.09
CA LEU A 86 6.33 8.91 -0.21
C LEU A 86 7.32 9.15 -1.34
N VAL A 87 6.86 9.65 -2.49
CA VAL A 87 7.74 9.99 -3.63
C VAL A 87 8.65 11.15 -3.29
N SER A 88 8.12 12.17 -2.60
CA SER A 88 8.86 13.40 -2.27
C SER A 88 9.82 13.26 -1.09
N GLU A 89 9.86 12.10 -0.42
CA GLU A 89 10.76 11.86 0.71
C GLU A 89 12.23 11.93 0.24
N LYS A 90 12.94 12.95 0.75
CA LYS A 90 14.34 13.21 0.42
C LYS A 90 15.25 12.17 1.06
N GLY A 91 16.33 11.82 0.37
CA GLY A 91 17.36 10.90 0.89
C GLY A 91 16.95 9.42 0.90
N LEU A 92 15.71 9.10 0.49
CA LEU A 92 15.31 7.73 0.22
C LEU A 92 15.71 7.36 -1.22
N HIS A 93 16.35 6.22 -1.41
CA HIS A 93 16.59 5.70 -2.76
C HIS A 93 15.40 4.84 -3.20
N ASP A 94 15.25 4.62 -4.51
CA ASP A 94 14.04 4.01 -5.09
C ASP A 94 13.68 2.65 -4.52
N ASP A 95 14.66 1.82 -4.17
CA ASP A 95 14.39 0.51 -3.59
C ASP A 95 13.63 0.63 -2.26
N LYS A 96 14.15 1.41 -1.30
CA LYS A 96 13.45 1.69 -0.04
C LYS A 96 12.14 2.43 -0.28
N ARG A 97 12.10 3.35 -1.24
CA ARG A 97 10.89 4.09 -1.60
C ARG A 97 9.80 3.18 -2.17
N SER A 98 10.16 2.14 -2.92
CA SER A 98 9.20 1.16 -3.45
C SER A 98 8.52 0.35 -2.34
N TYR A 99 9.26 -0.01 -1.28
CA TYR A 99 8.69 -0.62 -0.07
C TYR A 99 7.78 0.36 0.68
N ALA A 100 8.17 1.63 0.77
CA ALA A 100 7.36 2.67 1.39
C ALA A 100 6.04 2.87 0.64
N LEU A 101 6.10 2.96 -0.70
CA LEU A 101 4.94 3.06 -1.59
C LEU A 101 3.98 1.90 -1.38
N TYR A 102 4.48 0.65 -1.46
CA TYR A 102 3.62 -0.51 -1.29
C TYR A 102 2.99 -0.56 0.11
N GLY A 103 3.79 -0.41 1.17
CA GLY A 103 3.29 -0.48 2.54
C GLY A 103 2.33 0.66 2.89
N GLY A 104 2.67 1.90 2.50
CA GLY A 104 1.85 3.08 2.75
C GLY A 104 0.52 3.04 2.01
N VAL A 105 0.53 2.64 0.74
CA VAL A 105 -0.69 2.48 -0.07
C VAL A 105 -1.56 1.34 0.46
N LEU A 106 -0.98 0.19 0.81
CA LEU A 106 -1.73 -0.92 1.39
C LEU A 106 -2.44 -0.50 2.67
N VAL A 107 -1.73 0.15 3.60
CA VAL A 107 -2.30 0.61 4.87
C VAL A 107 -3.39 1.68 4.66
N TYR A 108 -3.19 2.60 3.72
CA TYR A 108 -4.21 3.56 3.33
C TYR A 108 -5.47 2.87 2.81
N LEU A 109 -5.33 1.92 1.88
CA LEU A 109 -6.47 1.19 1.31
C LEU A 109 -7.22 0.38 2.37
N LEU A 110 -6.51 -0.27 3.28
CA LEU A 110 -7.12 -0.99 4.40
C LEU A 110 -7.97 -0.05 5.28
N LYS A 111 -7.48 1.16 5.56
CA LYS A 111 -8.24 2.18 6.28
C LYS A 111 -9.47 2.64 5.50
N GLN A 112 -9.33 2.94 4.20
CA GLN A 112 -10.46 3.37 3.36
C GLN A 112 -11.56 2.33 3.23
N GLN A 113 -11.20 1.04 3.26
CA GLN A 113 -12.16 -0.06 3.22
C GLN A 113 -12.81 -0.34 4.59
N GLY A 114 -12.47 0.43 5.63
CA GLY A 114 -12.94 0.23 7.00
C GLY A 114 -12.42 -1.07 7.64
N ILE A 115 -11.32 -1.61 7.11
CA ILE A 115 -10.66 -2.81 7.65
C ILE A 115 -9.82 -2.44 8.87
N ILE A 116 -9.18 -1.28 8.82
CA ILE A 116 -8.50 -0.66 9.96
C ILE A 116 -9.40 0.44 10.53
N ASP A 117 -9.47 0.54 11.87
CA ASP A 117 -10.21 1.61 12.55
C ASP A 117 -9.70 3.00 12.14
N GLU A 118 -10.60 3.93 11.85
CA GLU A 118 -10.25 5.29 11.41
C GLU A 118 -9.38 6.05 12.42
N LYS A 119 -9.49 5.73 13.72
CA LYS A 119 -8.76 6.34 14.83
C LYS A 119 -7.30 5.87 14.93
N VAL A 120 -6.94 4.78 14.26
CA VAL A 120 -5.58 4.25 14.24
C VAL A 120 -4.66 5.30 13.61
N SER A 121 -3.68 5.76 14.38
CA SER A 121 -2.83 6.90 14.03
C SER A 121 -1.34 6.68 14.29
N SER A 122 -0.99 5.61 15.00
CA SER A 122 0.38 5.20 15.28
C SER A 122 0.70 3.81 14.71
N PHE A 123 1.99 3.54 14.50
CA PHE A 123 2.44 2.23 14.04
C PHE A 123 2.13 1.10 15.03
N ARG A 124 2.15 1.38 16.35
CA ARG A 124 1.78 0.38 17.37
C ARG A 124 0.31 -0.01 17.26
N GLU A 125 -0.58 0.98 17.23
CA GLU A 125 -2.03 0.76 17.09
C GLU A 125 -2.34 0.02 15.79
N LEU A 126 -1.62 0.34 14.70
CA LEU A 126 -1.72 -0.38 13.45
C LEU A 126 -1.43 -1.87 13.65
N LEU A 127 -0.29 -2.23 14.26
CA LEU A 127 0.05 -3.64 14.47
C LEU A 127 -0.95 -4.36 15.36
N GLU A 128 -1.49 -3.70 16.38
CA GLU A 128 -2.54 -4.26 17.25
C GLU A 128 -3.84 -4.53 16.47
N ASN A 129 -4.22 -3.63 15.57
CA ASN A 129 -5.41 -3.78 14.72
C ASN A 129 -5.24 -4.93 13.70
N LEU A 130 -4.03 -5.08 13.14
CA LEU A 130 -3.71 -6.13 12.17
C LEU A 130 -3.54 -7.53 12.78
N ALA A 131 -3.50 -7.67 14.11
CA ALA A 131 -3.36 -8.97 14.78
C ALA A 131 -4.61 -9.87 14.67
N ASN A 132 -5.71 -9.35 14.10
CA ASN A 132 -6.94 -10.10 13.90
C ASN A 132 -6.89 -10.93 12.58
N PRO A 133 -7.01 -12.27 12.61
CA PRO A 133 -7.00 -13.09 11.40
C PRO A 133 -8.07 -12.72 10.36
N ALA A 134 -9.21 -12.17 10.79
CA ALA A 134 -10.25 -11.70 9.86
C ALA A 134 -9.79 -10.52 9.01
N VAL A 135 -8.91 -9.67 9.55
CA VAL A 135 -8.33 -8.51 8.84
C VAL A 135 -7.42 -8.97 7.70
N GLU A 136 -6.67 -10.06 7.91
CA GLU A 136 -5.80 -10.63 6.88
C GLU A 136 -6.57 -11.16 5.66
N ALA A 137 -7.68 -11.87 5.89
CA ALA A 137 -8.55 -12.36 4.82
C ALA A 137 -9.11 -11.21 3.96
N LEU A 138 -9.37 -10.05 4.58
CA LEU A 138 -9.85 -8.85 3.88
C LEU A 138 -8.75 -8.08 3.16
N ALA A 139 -7.49 -8.20 3.61
CA ALA A 139 -6.34 -7.58 2.96
C ALA A 139 -5.86 -8.31 1.71
N THR A 140 -6.08 -9.62 1.65
CA THR A 140 -5.62 -10.47 0.53
C THR A 140 -6.15 -10.00 -0.83
N PRO A 141 -7.45 -9.70 -1.01
CA PRO A 141 -7.96 -9.13 -2.26
C PRO A 141 -7.33 -7.79 -2.63
N ILE A 142 -7.03 -6.92 -1.65
CA ILE A 142 -6.35 -5.63 -1.91
C ILE A 142 -4.96 -5.87 -2.48
N ALA A 143 -4.18 -6.76 -1.86
CA ALA A 143 -2.83 -7.10 -2.31
C ALA A 143 -2.82 -7.73 -3.71
N GLU A 144 -3.79 -8.60 -4.02
CA GLU A 144 -3.91 -9.18 -5.36
C GLU A 144 -4.31 -8.13 -6.40
N TRP A 145 -5.24 -7.23 -6.11
CA TRP A 145 -5.58 -6.13 -7.02
C TRP A 145 -4.40 -5.19 -7.26
N LEU A 146 -3.65 -4.83 -6.21
CA LEU A 146 -2.43 -4.04 -6.32
C LEU A 146 -1.42 -4.72 -7.26
N LYS A 147 -1.22 -6.03 -7.11
CA LYS A 147 -0.36 -6.82 -7.99
C LYS A 147 -0.83 -6.75 -9.44
N ARG A 148 -2.09 -7.07 -9.72
CA ARG A 148 -2.60 -7.16 -11.10
C ARG A 148 -2.61 -5.82 -11.80
N LEU A 149 -2.96 -4.75 -11.10
CA LEU A 149 -2.97 -3.41 -11.67
C LEU A 149 -1.54 -2.88 -11.84
N ALA A 150 -0.62 -3.14 -10.92
CA ALA A 150 0.79 -2.81 -11.13
C ALA A 150 1.39 -3.58 -12.32
N GLU A 151 1.08 -4.87 -12.47
CA GLU A 151 1.51 -5.68 -13.61
C GLU A 151 0.96 -5.15 -14.95
N ALA A 152 -0.27 -4.65 -14.97
CA ALA A 152 -0.95 -4.20 -16.18
C ALA A 152 -0.58 -2.77 -16.61
N TYR A 153 -0.37 -1.86 -15.66
CA TYR A 153 -0.18 -0.43 -15.96
C TYR A 153 1.29 0.00 -15.97
N ILE A 154 2.18 -0.74 -15.32
CA ILE A 154 3.60 -0.43 -15.27
C ILE A 154 4.33 -1.39 -16.20
N ALA A 155 4.96 -0.84 -17.23
CA ALA A 155 5.75 -1.59 -18.20
C ALA A 155 6.99 -2.25 -17.57
N GLU A 156 7.57 -3.19 -18.29
CA GLU A 156 8.88 -3.81 -17.96
C GLU A 156 10.07 -2.93 -18.34
#